data_AF-A0A4Q4Y7J4-F1
#
_entry.id   AF-A0A4Q4Y7J4-F1
#
_cell.length_a   1.000
_cell.length_b   1.000
_cell.length_c   1.000
_cell.angle_alpha   90.00
_cell.angle_beta   90.00
_cell.angle_gamma   90.00
#
_symmetry.space_group_name_H-M   'P 1'
#
loop_
_entity.id
_entity.type
_entity.pdbx_description
1 polymer ?
#
loop_
_entity_poly.entity_id
_entity_poly.type
_entity_poly.pdbx_seq_one_letter_code
_entity_poly.pdbx_strand_id
1 'polypeptide(L)'
;MTDPLDPPLDSARHIRYWQRCLRTLLPHHYTSNDSTRLTLGYFILAALDLLSSPSSFSSPPEDPVKASLIPPEDRPAIRAWILSLQHPHGGFCGSPHHVFPARYGSAYAQPQRPQLQGAEDGDLQQQLVAGDPENANIAATYFALLALGVVADGGGSRAFEGVDRWKTLRWLLKLQREDGSFGENVDADGYVAGGRDMRSCYLAATIRWILGGAEAGPEVDFDVDKLVAHIRRGQTFDGGIAESSMHESHAGYAYCAVAALSLLDRANPDPSASPTHYLQAGIPSIPSLIHFLVSRQFTYLDPSSDSSSLDPDSPSAAASADLSKLSLSDEDPHRSSTGFNGRLNKVADTCYAWWVSGTLHILGQGALIDRAPARRFILEKTQHLIGGFAKHPGGPPDLYHAYLGLAALATMAGSGSEDGDGDGNGNASGQAEEGLGRFDPRLCLGAEAADRIRKGREVLLASRPLHEEQSAGEVDEEGSESEMEDSDILKALKRDWDEESRLMEACKRKWRAEGKNPVFEMDRMLIERRWNP
;
A
#
# COMPACT_ATOMS: atom_id res chain seq x y z
N MET A 1 7.66 29.03 -14.68
CA MET A 1 8.31 29.90 -13.69
C MET A 1 7.40 29.91 -12.49
N THR A 2 7.91 29.47 -11.33
CA THR A 2 7.20 29.61 -10.06
C THR A 2 6.90 31.09 -9.84
N ASP A 3 5.69 31.40 -9.34
CA ASP A 3 5.38 32.76 -8.89
C ASP A 3 6.44 33.15 -7.84
N PRO A 4 7.13 34.29 -7.97
CA PRO A 4 8.11 34.74 -6.95
C PRO A 4 7.51 34.85 -5.53
N LEU A 5 6.18 34.80 -5.39
CA LEU A 5 5.46 34.77 -4.11
C LEU A 5 5.30 33.35 -3.51
N ASP A 6 5.48 32.28 -4.28
CA ASP A 6 5.30 30.92 -3.77
C ASP A 6 6.54 30.45 -2.96
N PRO A 7 6.38 29.98 -1.72
CA PRO A 7 7.51 29.64 -0.85
C PRO A 7 8.26 28.40 -1.38
N PRO A 8 9.60 28.36 -1.37
CA PRO A 8 10.34 27.15 -1.75
C PRO A 8 10.17 26.06 -0.69
N LEU A 9 10.28 24.80 -1.10
CA LEU A 9 10.39 23.68 -0.16
C LEU A 9 11.72 23.81 0.62
N ASP A 10 11.67 23.79 1.95
CA ASP A 10 12.90 23.75 2.77
C ASP A 10 13.45 22.33 2.83
N SER A 11 14.02 21.88 1.71
CA SER A 11 14.53 20.52 1.55
C SER A 11 15.59 20.19 2.59
N ALA A 12 16.46 21.14 2.96
CA ALA A 12 17.49 20.93 3.97
C ALA A 12 16.89 20.58 5.35
N ARG A 13 15.77 21.21 5.71
CA ARG A 13 15.06 20.92 6.97
C ARG A 13 14.37 19.57 6.92
N HIS A 14 13.68 19.24 5.83
CA HIS A 14 13.06 17.92 5.67
C HIS A 14 14.10 16.80 5.68
N ILE A 15 15.24 16.99 5.03
CA ILE A 15 16.35 16.03 5.06
C ILE A 15 16.81 15.77 6.50
N ARG A 16 17.00 16.82 7.32
CA ARG A 16 17.38 16.66 8.74
C ARG A 16 16.32 15.90 9.54
N TYR A 17 15.03 16.17 9.30
CA TYR A 17 13.94 15.44 9.95
C TYR A 17 14.00 13.94 9.63
N TRP A 18 14.11 13.58 8.35
CA TRP A 18 14.13 12.18 7.93
C TRP A 18 15.42 11.46 8.32
N GLN A 19 16.57 12.12 8.25
CA GLN A 19 17.84 11.56 8.73
C GLN A 19 17.80 11.30 10.24
N ARG A 20 17.19 12.18 11.04
CA ARG A 20 16.96 11.94 12.46
C ARG A 20 16.08 10.69 12.65
N CYS A 21 15.00 10.56 11.88
CA CYS A 21 14.10 9.40 11.98
C CYS A 21 14.81 8.08 11.61
N LEU A 22 15.75 8.11 10.64
CA LEU A 22 16.54 6.93 10.28
C LEU A 22 17.61 6.57 11.32
N ARG A 23 18.31 7.57 11.87
CA ARG A 23 19.51 7.38 12.70
C ARG A 23 19.25 7.26 14.19
N THR A 24 18.06 7.64 14.65
CA THR A 24 17.74 7.71 16.08
C THR A 24 16.46 6.96 16.41
N LEU A 25 16.15 6.85 17.70
CA LEU A 25 14.90 6.26 18.15
C LEU A 25 13.72 7.19 17.82
N LEU A 26 12.65 6.60 17.29
CA LEU A 26 11.38 7.31 17.14
C LEU A 26 10.81 7.69 18.52
N PRO A 27 10.07 8.79 18.64
CA PRO A 27 9.40 9.17 19.89
C PRO A 27 8.48 8.05 20.41
N HIS A 28 8.29 7.98 21.73
CA HIS A 28 7.45 6.97 22.39
C HIS A 28 5.98 6.96 21.92
N HIS A 29 5.51 8.01 21.23
CA HIS A 29 4.17 8.04 20.64
C HIS A 29 3.97 6.94 19.57
N TYR A 30 5.06 6.49 18.94
CA TYR A 30 5.05 5.39 17.98
C TYR A 30 5.06 4.00 18.64
N THR A 31 5.05 3.88 19.98
CA THR A 31 5.03 2.57 20.65
C THR A 31 3.79 1.76 20.28
N SER A 32 2.63 2.41 20.08
CA SER A 32 1.41 1.72 19.61
C SER A 32 1.52 1.17 18.18
N ASN A 33 2.53 1.61 17.41
CA ASN A 33 2.81 1.15 16.05
C ASN A 33 3.84 0.01 16.00
N ASP A 34 4.20 -0.63 17.13
CA ASP A 34 5.24 -1.67 17.14
C ASP A 34 4.92 -2.84 16.18
N SER A 35 3.64 -3.16 15.99
CA SER A 35 3.16 -4.18 15.03
C SER A 35 3.32 -3.77 13.55
N THR A 36 3.62 -2.50 13.27
CA THR A 36 3.69 -1.90 11.92
C THR A 36 5.03 -1.17 11.68
N ARG A 37 6.09 -1.58 12.39
CA ARG A 37 7.44 -0.97 12.26
C ARG A 37 7.96 -0.93 10.84
N LEU A 38 7.66 -1.96 10.04
CA LEU A 38 8.02 -2.00 8.62
C LEU A 38 7.41 -0.84 7.83
N THR A 39 6.15 -0.48 8.11
CA THR A 39 5.47 0.69 7.50
C THR A 39 6.18 1.99 7.84
N LEU A 40 6.56 2.18 9.11
CA LEU A 40 7.31 3.37 9.54
C LEU A 40 8.68 3.44 8.86
N GLY A 41 9.38 2.30 8.80
CA GLY A 41 10.67 2.18 8.12
C GLY A 41 10.55 2.51 6.63
N TYR A 42 9.50 2.02 5.96
CA TYR A 42 9.23 2.34 4.57
C TYR A 42 9.08 3.85 4.34
N PHE A 43 8.25 4.56 5.13
CA PHE A 43 8.07 6.00 4.93
C PHE A 43 9.37 6.78 5.08
N ILE A 44 10.22 6.39 6.03
CA ILE A 44 11.54 7.02 6.22
C ILE A 44 12.44 6.78 5.00
N LEU A 45 12.54 5.54 4.53
CA LEU A 45 13.39 5.19 3.38
C LEU A 45 12.87 5.85 2.11
N ALA A 46 11.56 5.80 1.86
CA ALA A 46 10.93 6.38 0.68
C ALA A 46 11.06 7.91 0.65
N ALA A 47 10.96 8.59 1.79
CA ALA A 47 11.17 10.03 1.88
C ALA A 47 12.62 10.42 1.58
N LEU A 48 13.60 9.72 2.16
CA LEU A 48 15.01 9.98 1.92
C LEU A 48 15.38 9.73 0.45
N ASP A 49 14.88 8.66 -0.14
CA ASP A 49 15.09 8.36 -1.56
C ASP A 49 14.49 9.44 -2.45
N LEU A 50 13.25 9.88 -2.19
CA LEU A 50 12.59 10.95 -2.95
C LEU A 50 13.33 12.30 -2.84
N LEU A 51 13.88 12.63 -1.67
CA LEU A 51 14.64 13.87 -1.42
C LEU A 51 16.06 13.84 -2.01
N SER A 52 16.62 12.66 -2.28
CA SER A 52 17.95 12.49 -2.89
C SER A 52 17.95 11.98 -4.31
N SER A 53 16.78 11.82 -4.93
CA SER A 53 16.68 11.33 -6.29
C SER A 53 17.46 12.23 -7.26
N PRO A 54 18.10 11.68 -8.30
CA PRO A 54 18.78 12.49 -9.32
C PRO A 54 17.87 13.55 -9.96
N SER A 55 16.57 13.27 -10.07
CA SER A 55 15.59 14.21 -10.61
C SER A 55 15.19 15.32 -9.63
N SER A 56 15.61 15.26 -8.37
CA SER A 56 15.36 16.29 -7.36
C SER A 56 16.16 17.58 -7.59
N PHE A 57 17.21 17.54 -8.41
CA PHE A 57 18.13 18.65 -8.60
C PHE A 57 18.26 19.03 -10.07
N SER A 58 18.14 20.31 -10.40
CA SER A 58 18.37 20.81 -11.76
C SER A 58 19.82 20.68 -12.23
N SER A 59 20.75 20.56 -11.27
CA SER A 59 22.16 20.29 -11.47
C SER A 59 22.61 19.20 -10.50
N PRO A 60 23.50 18.27 -10.89
CA PRO A 60 23.97 17.21 -10.00
C PRO A 60 24.56 17.81 -8.71
N PRO A 61 24.19 17.28 -7.52
CA PRO A 61 24.75 17.79 -6.29
C PRO A 61 26.25 17.51 -6.21
N GLU A 62 27.06 18.56 -5.97
CA GLU A 62 28.51 18.43 -5.74
C GLU A 62 28.84 17.71 -4.42
N ASP A 63 27.88 17.68 -3.48
CA ASP A 63 28.02 17.05 -2.17
C ASP A 63 27.58 15.57 -2.23
N PRO A 64 28.46 14.59 -1.96
CA PRO A 64 28.13 13.18 -1.96
C PRO A 64 27.04 12.80 -0.93
N VAL A 65 26.85 13.58 0.15
CA VAL A 65 25.75 13.36 1.11
C VAL A 65 24.39 13.63 0.46
N LYS A 66 24.31 14.54 -0.52
CA LYS A 66 23.10 14.80 -1.29
C LYS A 66 22.89 13.78 -2.43
N ALA A 67 23.91 12.99 -2.77
CA ALA A 67 23.81 12.00 -3.85
C ALA A 67 23.07 10.70 -3.44
N SER A 68 23.11 10.32 -2.16
CA SER A 68 22.23 9.28 -1.59
C SER A 68 22.08 9.50 -0.10
N LEU A 69 20.87 9.86 0.34
CA LEU A 69 20.59 10.11 1.76
C LEU A 69 20.42 8.83 2.59
N ILE A 70 20.28 7.68 1.92
CA ILE A 70 20.42 6.34 2.51
C ILE A 70 21.85 5.86 2.20
N PRO A 71 22.74 5.77 3.20
CA PRO A 71 24.14 5.46 2.90
C PRO A 71 24.30 4.05 2.34
N PRO A 72 25.17 3.86 1.31
CA PRO A 72 25.35 2.57 0.66
C PRO A 72 25.70 1.43 1.63
N GLU A 73 26.45 1.72 2.69
CA GLU A 73 26.83 0.76 3.73
C GLU A 73 25.65 0.27 4.58
N ASP A 74 24.59 1.06 4.70
CA ASP A 74 23.40 0.70 5.48
C ASP A 74 22.41 -0.15 4.66
N ARG A 75 22.45 -0.05 3.33
CA ARG A 75 21.50 -0.74 2.42
C ARG A 75 21.49 -2.27 2.61
N PRO A 76 22.63 -2.99 2.71
CA PRO A 76 22.63 -4.42 2.96
C PRO A 76 22.00 -4.80 4.32
N ALA A 77 22.25 -4.01 5.36
CA ALA A 77 21.70 -4.27 6.69
C ALA A 77 20.19 -4.03 6.73
N ILE A 78 19.70 -2.95 6.10
CA ILE A 78 18.27 -2.66 5.97
C ILE A 78 17.58 -3.76 5.16
N ARG A 79 18.18 -4.18 4.04
CA ARG A 79 17.69 -5.30 3.22
C ARG A 79 17.58 -6.59 4.05
N ALA A 80 18.63 -6.94 4.79
CA ALA A 80 18.63 -8.13 5.64
C ALA A 80 17.55 -8.06 6.73
N TRP A 81 17.33 -6.88 7.32
CA TRP A 81 16.23 -6.67 8.26
C TRP A 81 14.86 -6.90 7.61
N ILE A 82 14.59 -6.30 6.44
CA ILE A 82 13.31 -6.49 5.74
C ILE A 82 13.09 -7.98 5.40
N LEU A 83 14.10 -8.66 4.85
CA LEU A 83 14.02 -10.08 4.53
C LEU A 83 13.83 -10.97 5.76
N SER A 84 14.35 -10.57 6.93
CA SER A 84 14.12 -11.31 8.18
C SER A 84 12.67 -11.29 8.67
N LEU A 85 11.83 -10.41 8.12
CA LEU A 85 10.39 -10.33 8.42
C LEU A 85 9.54 -11.24 7.53
N GLN A 86 10.14 -11.95 6.58
CA GLN A 86 9.43 -12.87 5.71
C GLN A 86 8.86 -14.03 6.53
N HIS A 87 7.55 -14.26 6.41
CA HIS A 87 6.85 -15.29 7.15
C HIS A 87 7.07 -16.66 6.50
N PRO A 88 7.29 -17.75 7.26
CA PRO A 88 7.60 -19.07 6.71
C PRO A 88 6.56 -19.63 5.73
N HIS A 89 5.29 -19.23 5.91
CA HIS A 89 4.15 -19.67 5.07
C HIS A 89 3.80 -18.69 3.94
N GLY A 90 4.60 -17.64 3.72
CA GLY A 90 4.39 -16.61 2.71
C GLY A 90 3.94 -15.27 3.28
N GLY A 91 4.27 -14.18 2.58
CA GLY A 91 4.05 -12.82 3.05
C GLY A 91 5.14 -12.35 4.02
N PHE A 92 4.97 -11.13 4.53
CA PHE A 92 5.86 -10.52 5.53
C PHE A 92 5.06 -10.11 6.76
N CYS A 93 5.74 -10.04 7.89
CA CYS A 93 5.20 -9.52 9.12
C CYS A 93 5.60 -8.05 9.32
N GLY A 94 4.78 -7.29 10.03
CA GLY A 94 5.02 -5.85 10.24
C GLY A 94 6.13 -5.52 11.25
N SER A 95 6.59 -6.50 12.03
CA SER A 95 7.54 -6.30 13.12
C SER A 95 8.41 -7.54 13.39
N PRO A 96 9.67 -7.37 13.83
CA PRO A 96 10.49 -8.50 14.30
C PRO A 96 9.86 -9.31 15.45
N HIS A 97 8.94 -8.74 16.22
CA HIS A 97 8.25 -9.47 17.29
C HIS A 97 7.25 -10.50 16.76
N HIS A 98 6.84 -10.39 15.50
CA HIS A 98 5.91 -11.32 14.86
C HIS A 98 6.63 -12.51 14.19
N VAL A 99 7.96 -12.43 14.00
CA VAL A 99 8.79 -13.50 13.43
C VAL A 99 9.96 -13.77 14.37
N PHE A 100 9.84 -14.80 15.21
CA PHE A 100 10.98 -15.18 16.05
C PHE A 100 12.12 -15.75 15.18
N PRO A 101 13.38 -15.35 15.45
CA PRO A 101 14.53 -15.97 14.82
C PRO A 101 14.51 -17.49 15.03
N ALA A 102 14.82 -18.26 13.99
CA ALA A 102 14.79 -19.73 14.00
C ALA A 102 15.53 -20.35 15.22
N ARG A 103 16.61 -19.71 15.69
CA ARG A 103 17.38 -20.12 16.88
C ARG A 103 16.60 -20.12 18.19
N TYR A 104 15.49 -19.38 18.30
CA TYR A 104 14.64 -19.33 19.49
C TYR A 104 13.41 -20.24 19.37
N GLY A 105 13.21 -20.89 18.23
CA GLY A 105 12.08 -21.78 17.99
C GLY A 105 12.03 -22.96 18.96
N SER A 106 13.17 -23.46 19.46
CA SER A 106 13.18 -24.56 20.43
C SER A 106 12.98 -24.12 21.89
N ALA A 107 13.18 -22.84 22.22
CA ALA A 107 13.22 -22.37 23.62
C ALA A 107 11.85 -21.87 24.15
N TYR A 108 10.91 -21.53 23.25
CA TYR A 108 9.61 -20.94 23.58
C TYR A 108 8.40 -21.74 23.09
N ALA A 109 8.60 -22.99 22.64
CA ALA A 109 7.48 -23.91 22.39
C ALA A 109 6.76 -24.17 23.72
N GLN A 110 5.65 -23.48 23.97
CA GLN A 110 4.87 -23.65 25.19
C GLN A 110 4.06 -24.96 25.12
N PRO A 111 4.13 -25.83 26.14
CA PRO A 111 3.34 -27.05 26.22
C PRO A 111 1.95 -26.78 26.84
N GLN A 112 1.16 -25.85 26.29
CA GLN A 112 -0.18 -25.54 26.82
C GLN A 112 -1.25 -25.36 25.73
N ARG A 113 -1.55 -26.45 25.01
CA ARG A 113 -2.93 -26.82 24.67
C ARG A 113 -3.16 -28.24 25.21
N PRO A 114 -4.34 -28.57 25.76
CA PRO A 114 -4.59 -29.90 26.30
C PRO A 114 -4.38 -30.94 25.19
N GLN A 115 -3.55 -31.94 25.50
CA GLN A 115 -3.18 -33.06 24.65
C GLN A 115 -4.39 -33.61 23.89
N LEU A 116 -4.45 -33.36 22.58
CA LEU A 116 -5.09 -34.29 21.67
C LEU A 116 -4.17 -35.50 21.61
N GLN A 117 -4.47 -36.51 22.43
CA GLN A 117 -3.79 -37.80 22.41
C GLN A 117 -3.90 -38.39 20.99
N GLY A 118 -2.78 -38.46 20.27
CA GLY A 118 -2.71 -39.16 18.98
C GLY A 118 -1.78 -38.57 17.92
N ALA A 119 -1.20 -37.38 18.09
CA ALA A 119 -0.22 -36.86 17.13
C ALA A 119 1.19 -37.39 17.46
N GLU A 120 1.79 -38.11 16.51
CA GLU A 120 3.16 -38.59 16.59
C GLU A 120 4.14 -37.41 16.80
N ASP A 121 5.19 -37.64 17.59
CA ASP A 121 6.16 -36.65 18.11
C ASP A 121 6.89 -35.79 17.05
N GLY A 122 6.66 -36.01 15.75
CA GLY A 122 7.24 -35.24 14.65
C GLY A 122 6.57 -33.89 14.35
N ASP A 123 5.28 -33.72 14.66
CA ASP A 123 4.48 -32.56 14.22
C ASP A 123 4.32 -31.46 15.29
N LEU A 124 4.70 -31.73 16.54
CA LEU A 124 4.56 -30.78 17.66
C LEU A 124 5.62 -29.66 17.67
N GLN A 125 6.64 -29.74 16.81
CA GLN A 125 7.77 -28.82 16.79
C GLN A 125 7.49 -27.48 16.08
N GLN A 126 6.32 -27.31 15.46
CA GLN A 126 6.07 -26.21 14.50
C GLN A 126 4.94 -25.23 14.89
N GLN A 127 4.42 -25.29 16.11
CA GLN A 127 3.47 -24.30 16.63
C GLN A 127 4.19 -23.26 17.49
N LEU A 128 4.99 -22.43 16.82
CA LEU A 128 5.61 -21.24 17.40
C LEU A 128 4.74 -20.02 17.08
N VAL A 129 4.77 -19.00 17.93
CA VAL A 129 4.22 -17.66 17.61
C VAL A 129 4.77 -17.16 16.26
N ALA A 130 6.00 -17.54 15.89
CA ALA A 130 6.62 -17.23 14.60
C ALA A 130 6.06 -17.98 13.38
N GLY A 131 5.27 -19.03 13.59
CA GLY A 131 4.54 -19.77 12.56
C GLY A 131 3.04 -19.52 12.60
N ASP A 132 2.56 -18.63 13.48
CA ASP A 132 1.15 -18.25 13.51
C ASP A 132 0.81 -17.53 12.19
N PRO A 133 -0.05 -18.12 11.34
CA PRO A 133 -0.38 -17.55 10.05
C PRO A 133 -1.00 -16.13 10.13
N GLU A 134 -1.57 -15.74 11.29
CA GLU A 134 -2.13 -14.40 11.48
C GLU A 134 -1.09 -13.28 11.49
N ASN A 135 0.19 -13.63 11.70
CA ASN A 135 1.29 -12.67 11.77
C ASN A 135 1.72 -12.13 10.39
N ALA A 136 1.52 -12.91 9.33
CA ALA A 136 1.71 -12.45 7.96
C ALA A 136 0.58 -11.47 7.61
N ASN A 137 0.94 -10.27 7.18
CA ASN A 137 -0.01 -9.18 6.95
C ASN A 137 0.16 -8.55 5.57
N ILE A 138 -0.95 -8.26 4.88
CA ILE A 138 -0.94 -7.73 3.51
C ILE A 138 -0.28 -6.35 3.40
N ALA A 139 -0.46 -5.47 4.38
CA ALA A 139 0.20 -4.17 4.39
C ALA A 139 1.71 -4.33 4.63
N ALA A 140 2.11 -5.21 5.55
CA ALA A 140 3.52 -5.52 5.77
C ALA A 140 4.19 -6.09 4.51
N THR A 141 3.54 -7.03 3.83
CA THR A 141 4.04 -7.58 2.54
C THR A 141 4.20 -6.50 1.49
N TYR A 142 3.21 -5.62 1.33
CA TYR A 142 3.29 -4.48 0.42
C TYR A 142 4.49 -3.58 0.73
N PHE A 143 4.63 -3.14 1.99
CA PHE A 143 5.71 -2.23 2.38
C PHE A 143 7.08 -2.90 2.32
N ALA A 144 7.20 -4.21 2.60
CA ALA A 144 8.44 -4.96 2.43
C ALA A 144 8.92 -4.89 0.98
N LEU A 145 8.04 -5.21 0.02
CA LEU A 145 8.38 -5.24 -1.39
C LEU A 145 8.78 -3.86 -1.92
N LEU A 146 8.04 -2.80 -1.53
CA LEU A 146 8.41 -1.44 -1.92
C LEU A 146 9.74 -1.01 -1.28
N ALA A 147 9.94 -1.28 0.02
CA ALA A 147 11.18 -0.93 0.71
C ALA A 147 12.41 -1.66 0.13
N LEU A 148 12.27 -2.94 -0.26
CA LEU A 148 13.31 -3.68 -0.97
C LEU A 148 13.69 -3.02 -2.30
N GLY A 149 12.71 -2.48 -3.03
CA GLY A 149 12.95 -1.70 -4.25
C GLY A 149 13.65 -0.36 -3.98
N VAL A 150 13.28 0.33 -2.91
CA VAL A 150 13.92 1.59 -2.49
C VAL A 150 15.40 1.38 -2.20
N VAL A 151 15.74 0.35 -1.41
CA VAL A 151 17.13 0.09 -1.00
C VAL A 151 17.95 -0.73 -2.00
N ALA A 152 17.36 -1.16 -3.12
CA ALA A 152 18.04 -1.99 -4.11
C ALA A 152 19.24 -1.27 -4.75
N ASP A 153 20.38 -1.97 -4.78
CA ASP A 153 21.59 -1.53 -5.47
C ASP A 153 21.57 -1.90 -6.96
N GLY A 154 22.57 -1.41 -7.71
CA GLY A 154 22.85 -1.88 -9.08
C GLY A 154 21.71 -1.69 -10.08
N GLY A 155 20.89 -0.64 -9.92
CA GLY A 155 19.77 -0.34 -10.80
C GLY A 155 18.52 -1.21 -10.56
N GLY A 156 18.46 -1.99 -9.46
CA GLY A 156 17.25 -2.70 -9.04
C GLY A 156 17.13 -4.15 -9.51
N SER A 157 18.08 -4.67 -10.28
CA SER A 157 18.03 -6.06 -10.80
C SER A 157 17.93 -7.13 -9.71
N ARG A 158 18.53 -6.88 -8.54
CA ARG A 158 18.51 -7.77 -7.36
C ARG A 158 17.47 -7.37 -6.32
N ALA A 159 16.52 -6.50 -6.63
CA ALA A 159 15.57 -5.96 -5.66
C ALA A 159 14.83 -7.06 -4.88
N PHE A 160 14.40 -8.14 -5.55
CA PHE A 160 13.59 -9.21 -4.94
C PHE A 160 14.36 -10.51 -4.65
N GLU A 161 15.69 -10.51 -4.71
CA GLU A 161 16.47 -11.69 -4.33
C GLU A 161 16.27 -12.07 -2.86
N GLY A 162 15.97 -13.34 -2.59
CA GLY A 162 15.65 -13.83 -1.24
C GLY A 162 14.18 -13.64 -0.83
N VAL A 163 13.34 -13.07 -1.69
CA VAL A 163 11.88 -13.11 -1.51
C VAL A 163 11.34 -14.46 -1.99
N ASP A 164 10.63 -15.16 -1.13
CA ASP A 164 9.88 -16.39 -1.41
C ASP A 164 8.63 -16.07 -2.25
N ARG A 165 8.86 -15.77 -3.54
CA ARG A 165 7.82 -15.38 -4.52
C ARG A 165 6.60 -16.30 -4.47
N TRP A 166 6.82 -17.61 -4.62
CA TRP A 166 5.74 -18.60 -4.74
C TRP A 166 4.93 -18.76 -3.46
N LYS A 167 5.58 -18.78 -2.30
CA LYS A 167 4.87 -18.83 -1.01
C LYS A 167 4.05 -17.57 -0.81
N THR A 168 4.61 -16.40 -1.16
CA THR A 168 3.91 -15.12 -1.03
C THR A 168 2.70 -15.04 -1.95
N LEU A 169 2.79 -15.50 -3.21
CA LEU A 169 1.64 -15.53 -4.12
C LEU A 169 0.55 -16.52 -3.66
N ARG A 170 0.94 -17.74 -3.25
CA ARG A 170 -0.02 -18.72 -2.69
C ARG A 170 -0.68 -18.23 -1.40
N TRP A 171 0.06 -17.51 -0.56
CA TRP A 171 -0.50 -16.88 0.63
C TRP A 171 -1.47 -15.75 0.26
N LEU A 172 -1.13 -14.91 -0.73
CA LEU A 172 -2.00 -13.84 -1.20
C LEU A 172 -3.34 -14.37 -1.74
N LEU A 173 -3.32 -15.50 -2.45
CA LEU A 173 -4.52 -16.19 -2.93
C LEU A 173 -5.50 -16.52 -1.78
N LYS A 174 -4.98 -16.96 -0.64
CA LYS A 174 -5.79 -17.30 0.55
C LYS A 174 -6.47 -16.10 1.20
N LEU A 175 -5.99 -14.88 0.92
CA LEU A 175 -6.60 -13.65 1.45
C LEU A 175 -7.80 -13.18 0.65
N GLN A 176 -8.03 -13.72 -0.56
CA GLN A 176 -9.19 -13.34 -1.36
C GLN A 176 -10.44 -14.06 -0.84
N ARG A 177 -11.50 -13.28 -0.60
CA ARG A 177 -12.81 -13.79 -0.18
C ARG A 177 -13.71 -14.11 -1.37
N GLU A 178 -14.81 -14.80 -1.12
CA GLU A 178 -15.80 -15.16 -2.15
C GLU A 178 -16.39 -13.93 -2.87
N ASP A 179 -16.54 -12.82 -2.16
CA ASP A 179 -17.03 -11.55 -2.74
C ASP A 179 -15.98 -10.83 -3.60
N GLY A 180 -14.73 -11.30 -3.62
CA GLY A 180 -13.62 -10.69 -4.36
C GLY A 180 -12.81 -9.67 -3.56
N SER A 181 -13.24 -9.31 -2.35
CA SER A 181 -12.46 -8.48 -1.43
C SER A 181 -11.25 -9.25 -0.87
N PHE A 182 -10.30 -8.51 -0.30
CA PHE A 182 -9.14 -9.08 0.38
C PHE A 182 -9.16 -8.77 1.88
N GLY A 183 -8.72 -9.72 2.70
CA GLY A 183 -8.43 -9.48 4.10
C GLY A 183 -7.00 -9.04 4.37
N GLU A 184 -6.74 -8.79 5.65
CA GLU A 184 -5.45 -8.31 6.14
C GLU A 184 -4.48 -9.45 6.46
N ASN A 185 -5.02 -10.55 7.01
CA ASN A 185 -4.32 -11.77 7.37
C ASN A 185 -5.28 -12.98 7.33
N VAL A 186 -4.74 -14.18 7.53
CA VAL A 186 -5.49 -15.44 7.56
C VAL A 186 -5.07 -16.24 8.79
N ASP A 187 -6.03 -16.80 9.52
CA ASP A 187 -5.76 -17.63 10.68
C ASP A 187 -5.47 -19.10 10.32
N ALA A 188 -5.20 -19.92 11.33
CA ALA A 188 -4.89 -21.34 11.16
C ALA A 188 -6.07 -22.17 10.62
N ASP A 189 -7.30 -21.72 10.84
CA ASP A 189 -8.52 -22.36 10.34
C ASP A 189 -8.89 -21.88 8.93
N GLY A 190 -8.11 -20.95 8.35
CA GLY A 190 -8.34 -20.37 7.04
C GLY A 190 -9.33 -19.19 7.04
N TYR A 191 -9.70 -18.66 8.20
CA TYR A 191 -10.53 -17.47 8.28
C TYR A 191 -9.73 -16.22 7.95
N VAL A 192 -10.28 -15.42 7.05
CA VAL A 192 -9.65 -14.21 6.51
C VAL A 192 -10.15 -12.98 7.27
N ALA A 193 -9.32 -12.40 8.15
CA ALA A 193 -9.70 -11.27 9.00
C ALA A 193 -9.46 -9.89 8.33
N GLY A 194 -9.89 -8.82 8.99
CA GLY A 194 -9.86 -7.45 8.47
C GLY A 194 -11.11 -7.04 7.69
N GLY A 195 -11.18 -5.77 7.29
CA GLY A 195 -12.32 -5.21 6.55
C GLY A 195 -12.44 -5.70 5.10
N ARG A 196 -13.45 -5.20 4.37
CA ARG A 196 -13.62 -5.44 2.92
C ARG A 196 -13.31 -4.20 2.07
N ASP A 197 -12.68 -3.20 2.67
CA ASP A 197 -12.44 -1.94 1.98
C ASP A 197 -11.34 -2.04 0.91
N MET A 198 -11.20 -0.96 0.15
CA MET A 198 -10.35 -0.93 -1.05
C MET A 198 -8.86 -0.98 -0.72
N ARG A 199 -8.43 -0.78 0.53
CA ARG A 199 -7.01 -0.79 0.91
C ARG A 199 -6.40 -2.15 0.60
N SER A 200 -6.98 -3.23 1.14
CA SER A 200 -6.48 -4.59 0.90
C SER A 200 -6.50 -4.97 -0.58
N CYS A 201 -7.48 -4.44 -1.35
CA CYS A 201 -7.56 -4.63 -2.80
C CYS A 201 -6.35 -4.02 -3.53
N TYR A 202 -5.98 -2.78 -3.19
CA TYR A 202 -4.80 -2.10 -3.73
C TYR A 202 -3.49 -2.79 -3.37
N LEU A 203 -3.37 -3.18 -2.10
CA LEU A 203 -2.19 -3.89 -1.60
C LEU A 203 -2.03 -5.23 -2.33
N ALA A 204 -3.12 -5.99 -2.51
CA ALA A 204 -3.13 -7.25 -3.24
C ALA A 204 -2.73 -7.07 -4.72
N ALA A 205 -3.34 -6.10 -5.42
CA ALA A 205 -3.02 -5.81 -6.81
C ALA A 205 -1.55 -5.40 -6.99
N THR A 206 -1.00 -4.64 -6.03
CA THR A 206 0.43 -4.24 -6.06
C THR A 206 1.35 -5.44 -5.83
N ILE A 207 1.07 -6.28 -4.83
CA ILE A 207 1.89 -7.48 -4.56
C ILE A 207 1.86 -8.42 -5.78
N ARG A 208 0.66 -8.66 -6.35
CA ARG A 208 0.48 -9.42 -7.58
C ARG A 208 1.29 -8.84 -8.73
N TRP A 209 1.25 -7.52 -8.93
CA TRP A 209 2.00 -6.86 -9.99
C TRP A 209 3.52 -7.00 -9.78
N ILE A 210 4.04 -6.72 -8.58
CA ILE A 210 5.48 -6.81 -8.29
C ILE A 210 6.00 -8.24 -8.52
N LEU A 211 5.31 -9.24 -7.95
CA LEU A 211 5.74 -10.64 -7.95
C LEU A 211 5.27 -11.41 -9.19
N GLY A 212 4.55 -10.77 -10.11
CA GLY A 212 4.08 -11.38 -11.33
C GLY A 212 3.13 -12.55 -11.12
N GLY A 213 2.03 -12.31 -10.40
CA GLY A 213 0.98 -13.32 -10.23
C GLY A 213 0.33 -13.72 -11.55
N ALA A 214 0.07 -12.75 -12.44
CA ALA A 214 -0.46 -13.00 -13.78
C ALA A 214 0.41 -14.00 -14.56
N GLU A 215 1.73 -13.80 -14.51
CA GLU A 215 2.70 -14.63 -15.24
C GLU A 215 3.06 -15.93 -14.52
N ALA A 216 2.74 -16.05 -13.22
CA ALA A 216 3.04 -17.23 -12.43
C ALA A 216 2.05 -18.39 -12.69
N GLY A 217 0.92 -18.11 -13.34
CA GLY A 217 -0.08 -19.09 -13.75
C GLY A 217 -1.31 -19.14 -12.81
N PRO A 218 -2.40 -19.74 -13.28
CA PRO A 218 -3.71 -19.69 -12.62
C PRO A 218 -3.75 -20.40 -11.25
N GLU A 219 -2.79 -21.28 -10.96
CA GLU A 219 -2.73 -22.00 -9.67
C GLU A 219 -2.30 -21.11 -8.50
N VAL A 220 -1.69 -19.97 -8.77
CA VAL A 220 -1.17 -19.05 -7.74
C VAL A 220 -1.63 -17.61 -7.92
N ASP A 221 -2.47 -17.36 -8.93
CA ASP A 221 -3.07 -16.06 -9.18
C ASP A 221 -4.49 -16.00 -8.61
N PHE A 222 -4.88 -14.84 -8.11
CA PHE A 222 -6.22 -14.64 -7.57
C PHE A 222 -7.24 -14.33 -8.67
N ASP A 223 -8.52 -14.44 -8.34
CA ASP A 223 -9.63 -14.17 -9.26
C ASP A 223 -9.74 -12.66 -9.53
N VAL A 224 -9.16 -12.20 -10.63
CA VAL A 224 -9.13 -10.77 -11.02
C VAL A 224 -10.55 -10.23 -11.26
N ASP A 225 -11.42 -11.03 -11.89
CA ASP A 225 -12.79 -10.61 -12.20
C ASP A 225 -13.61 -10.37 -10.94
N LYS A 226 -13.45 -11.22 -9.91
CA LYS A 226 -14.08 -11.00 -8.60
C LYS A 226 -13.58 -9.73 -7.93
N LEU A 227 -12.27 -9.45 -7.99
CA LEU A 227 -11.71 -8.22 -7.43
C LEU A 227 -12.30 -6.98 -8.13
N VAL A 228 -12.37 -7.00 -9.47
CA VAL A 228 -12.95 -5.92 -10.28
C VAL A 228 -14.44 -5.76 -9.96
N ALA A 229 -15.18 -6.86 -9.83
CA ALA A 229 -16.59 -6.84 -9.44
C ALA A 229 -16.79 -6.28 -8.02
N HIS A 230 -15.87 -6.56 -7.08
CA HIS A 230 -15.90 -5.98 -5.73
C HIS A 230 -15.70 -4.46 -5.75
N ILE A 231 -14.66 -3.99 -6.43
CA ILE A 231 -14.39 -2.56 -6.59
C ILE A 231 -15.58 -1.85 -7.24
N ARG A 232 -16.18 -2.46 -8.27
CA ARG A 232 -17.38 -1.94 -8.96
C ARG A 232 -18.56 -1.70 -8.03
N ARG A 233 -18.78 -2.56 -7.03
CA ARG A 233 -19.85 -2.40 -6.04
C ARG A 233 -19.56 -1.32 -4.99
N GLY A 234 -18.32 -0.81 -4.94
CA GLY A 234 -17.89 0.21 -4.00
C GLY A 234 -18.24 1.65 -4.38
N GLN A 235 -18.59 1.93 -5.65
CA GLN A 235 -18.95 3.29 -6.05
C GLN A 235 -20.32 3.68 -5.45
N THR A 236 -20.37 4.83 -4.80
CA THR A 236 -21.56 5.33 -4.10
C THR A 236 -22.30 6.40 -4.93
N PHE A 237 -23.44 6.87 -4.40
CA PHE A 237 -24.32 7.83 -5.08
C PHE A 237 -23.68 9.20 -5.37
N ASP A 238 -22.65 9.60 -4.62
CA ASP A 238 -21.97 10.89 -4.79
C ASP A 238 -20.79 10.82 -5.79
N GLY A 239 -20.61 9.66 -6.43
CA GLY A 239 -19.55 9.38 -7.39
C GLY A 239 -18.25 8.85 -6.77
N GLY A 240 -18.07 9.00 -5.46
CA GLY A 240 -16.91 8.49 -4.74
C GLY A 240 -16.97 6.98 -4.51
N ILE A 241 -15.94 6.44 -3.85
CA ILE A 241 -15.79 5.00 -3.59
C ILE A 241 -15.68 4.77 -2.09
N ALA A 242 -16.33 3.72 -1.60
CA ALA A 242 -16.29 3.27 -0.21
C ALA A 242 -16.05 1.76 -0.12
N GLU A 243 -16.14 1.18 1.08
CA GLU A 243 -16.11 -0.29 1.27
C GLU A 243 -17.25 -1.00 0.53
N SER A 244 -18.43 -0.38 0.51
CA SER A 244 -19.56 -0.75 -0.33
C SER A 244 -20.36 0.50 -0.70
N SER A 245 -21.21 0.43 -1.72
CA SER A 245 -22.09 1.55 -2.13
C SER A 245 -23.03 2.08 -1.04
N MET A 246 -23.18 1.37 0.08
CA MET A 246 -23.98 1.77 1.24
C MET A 246 -23.18 2.56 2.31
N HIS A 247 -21.87 2.67 2.13
CA HIS A 247 -20.98 3.39 3.04
C HIS A 247 -20.65 4.80 2.52
N GLU A 248 -20.10 5.64 3.39
CA GLU A 248 -19.64 6.97 3.03
C GLU A 248 -18.40 6.89 2.11
N SER A 249 -18.46 7.55 0.96
CA SER A 249 -17.32 7.69 0.05
C SER A 249 -16.10 8.30 0.73
N HIS A 250 -14.91 7.83 0.38
CA HIS A 250 -13.64 8.33 0.93
C HIS A 250 -12.55 8.42 -0.13
N ALA A 251 -11.85 9.55 -0.22
CA ALA A 251 -10.79 9.80 -1.21
C ALA A 251 -9.66 8.74 -1.15
N GLY A 252 -9.30 8.28 0.05
CA GLY A 252 -8.35 7.17 0.18
C GLY A 252 -8.84 5.84 -0.43
N TYR A 253 -10.13 5.53 -0.30
CA TYR A 253 -10.71 4.33 -0.95
C TYR A 253 -10.83 4.50 -2.46
N ALA A 254 -11.13 5.72 -2.92
CA ALA A 254 -11.10 6.07 -4.34
C ALA A 254 -9.71 5.87 -4.95
N TYR A 255 -8.66 6.36 -4.29
CA TYR A 255 -7.28 6.09 -4.71
C TYR A 255 -7.01 4.59 -4.78
N CYS A 256 -7.30 3.85 -3.72
CA CYS A 256 -6.98 2.43 -3.68
C CYS A 256 -7.69 1.65 -4.79
N ALA A 257 -8.97 1.95 -5.06
CA ALA A 257 -9.70 1.34 -6.17
C ALA A 257 -9.08 1.67 -7.54
N VAL A 258 -8.83 2.94 -7.83
CA VAL A 258 -8.26 3.40 -9.11
C VAL A 258 -6.86 2.83 -9.32
N ALA A 259 -6.01 2.88 -8.30
CA ALA A 259 -4.63 2.38 -8.37
C ALA A 259 -4.60 0.84 -8.53
N ALA A 260 -5.49 0.11 -7.85
CA ALA A 260 -5.62 -1.34 -8.01
C ALA A 260 -5.98 -1.71 -9.46
N LEU A 261 -7.03 -1.09 -10.01
CA LEU A 261 -7.48 -1.36 -11.38
C LEU A 261 -6.41 -0.97 -12.41
N SER A 262 -5.71 0.16 -12.22
CA SER A 262 -4.62 0.56 -13.10
C SER A 262 -3.43 -0.42 -13.06
N LEU A 263 -3.12 -1.02 -11.92
CA LEU A 263 -2.09 -2.07 -11.82
C LEU A 263 -2.51 -3.37 -12.50
N LEU A 264 -3.80 -3.72 -12.43
CA LEU A 264 -4.35 -4.86 -13.16
C LEU A 264 -4.27 -4.64 -14.67
N ASP A 265 -4.58 -3.42 -15.15
CA ASP A 265 -4.46 -3.05 -16.57
C ASP A 265 -3.01 -3.18 -17.07
N ARG A 266 -2.02 -2.75 -16.28
CA ARG A 266 -0.59 -2.87 -16.63
C ARG A 266 -0.07 -4.31 -16.63
N ALA A 267 -0.73 -5.22 -15.92
CA ALA A 267 -0.39 -6.64 -15.88
C ALA A 267 -1.49 -7.51 -16.53
N ASN A 268 -2.23 -6.93 -17.49
CA ASN A 268 -3.21 -7.69 -18.24
C ASN A 268 -2.49 -8.69 -19.16
N PRO A 269 -2.75 -10.00 -19.05
CA PRO A 269 -2.14 -10.99 -19.94
C PRO A 269 -2.64 -10.88 -21.39
N ASP A 270 -3.78 -10.23 -21.64
CA ASP A 270 -4.28 -9.98 -22.98
C ASP A 270 -3.66 -8.68 -23.55
N PRO A 271 -2.72 -8.77 -24.51
CA PRO A 271 -2.08 -7.59 -25.10
C PRO A 271 -3.03 -6.80 -26.03
N SER A 272 -4.19 -7.37 -26.39
CA SER A 272 -5.19 -6.72 -27.23
C SER A 272 -6.23 -5.92 -26.45
N ALA A 273 -6.28 -6.10 -25.12
CA ALA A 273 -7.18 -5.39 -24.25
C ALA A 273 -6.89 -3.88 -24.23
N SER A 274 -7.93 -3.07 -23.97
CA SER A 274 -7.74 -1.64 -23.76
C SER A 274 -6.77 -1.40 -22.58
N PRO A 275 -5.88 -0.39 -22.65
CA PRO A 275 -5.02 0.00 -21.53
C PRO A 275 -5.78 0.43 -20.25
N THR A 276 -7.11 0.56 -20.34
CA THR A 276 -7.99 0.94 -19.23
C THR A 276 -9.15 -0.06 -19.06
N HIS A 277 -8.96 -1.31 -19.50
CA HIS A 277 -9.99 -2.35 -19.50
C HIS A 277 -10.61 -2.56 -18.11
N TYR A 278 -9.79 -2.83 -17.10
CA TYR A 278 -10.24 -3.04 -15.73
C TYR A 278 -10.69 -1.74 -15.08
N LEU A 279 -10.07 -0.60 -15.38
CA LEU A 279 -10.57 0.71 -14.94
C LEU A 279 -12.02 0.96 -15.38
N GLN A 280 -12.35 0.71 -16.64
CA GLN A 280 -13.71 0.87 -17.18
C GLN A 280 -14.69 -0.18 -16.63
N ALA A 281 -14.22 -1.41 -16.42
CA ALA A 281 -15.05 -2.48 -15.85
C ALA A 281 -15.34 -2.24 -14.35
N GLY A 282 -14.35 -1.76 -13.60
CA GLY A 282 -14.37 -1.61 -12.15
C GLY A 282 -14.94 -0.29 -11.64
N ILE A 283 -15.06 0.76 -12.46
CA ILE A 283 -15.63 2.05 -12.05
C ILE A 283 -16.86 2.36 -12.90
N PRO A 284 -18.09 2.24 -12.35
CA PRO A 284 -19.32 2.45 -13.11
C PRO A 284 -19.41 3.84 -13.77
N SER A 285 -18.96 4.90 -13.10
CA SER A 285 -18.93 6.26 -13.63
C SER A 285 -17.63 6.99 -13.26
N ILE A 286 -16.65 6.98 -14.17
CA ILE A 286 -15.40 7.75 -14.04
C ILE A 286 -15.68 9.26 -13.96
N PRO A 287 -16.58 9.87 -14.76
CA PRO A 287 -16.88 11.29 -14.64
C PRO A 287 -17.41 11.71 -13.26
N SER A 288 -18.28 10.88 -12.66
CA SER A 288 -18.79 11.15 -11.30
C SER A 288 -17.70 11.02 -10.25
N LEU A 289 -16.76 10.08 -10.43
CA LEU A 289 -15.59 9.95 -9.56
C LEU A 289 -14.66 11.17 -9.66
N ILE A 290 -14.40 11.67 -10.87
CA ILE A 290 -13.61 12.89 -11.06
C ILE A 290 -14.29 14.08 -10.37
N HIS A 291 -15.62 14.22 -10.53
CA HIS A 291 -16.40 15.25 -9.83
C HIS A 291 -16.26 15.14 -8.30
N PHE A 292 -16.39 13.93 -7.76
CA PHE A 292 -16.18 13.67 -6.33
C PHE A 292 -14.78 14.11 -5.86
N LEU A 293 -13.74 13.77 -6.61
CA LEU A 293 -12.34 14.07 -6.28
C LEU A 293 -12.04 15.57 -6.32
N VAL A 294 -12.44 16.26 -7.39
CA VAL A 294 -12.23 17.72 -7.53
C VAL A 294 -13.00 18.46 -6.44
N SER A 295 -14.15 17.95 -5.99
CA SER A 295 -14.94 18.54 -4.88
C SER A 295 -14.31 18.34 -3.48
N ARG A 296 -13.09 17.79 -3.38
CA ARG A 296 -12.34 17.67 -2.12
C ARG A 296 -11.44 18.86 -1.83
N GLN A 297 -11.15 19.69 -2.83
CA GLN A 297 -10.34 20.89 -2.68
C GLN A 297 -11.24 22.08 -2.32
N PHE A 298 -10.86 22.86 -1.31
CA PHE A 298 -11.62 24.04 -0.88
C PHE A 298 -10.70 25.11 -0.29
N THR A 299 -11.11 26.37 -0.39
CA THR A 299 -10.39 27.50 0.22
C THR A 299 -10.27 27.27 1.72
N TYR A 300 -9.03 27.16 2.20
CA TYR A 300 -8.72 27.03 3.60
C TYR A 300 -8.72 28.40 4.27
N LEU A 301 -9.58 28.57 5.27
CA LEU A 301 -9.66 29.78 6.08
C LEU A 301 -8.95 29.54 7.41
N ASP A 302 -8.03 30.45 7.76
CA ASP A 302 -7.37 30.36 9.06
C ASP A 302 -8.41 30.54 10.19
N PRO A 303 -8.40 29.67 11.22
CA PRO A 303 -9.25 29.83 12.38
C PRO A 303 -8.99 31.19 13.04
N SER A 304 -10.05 31.88 13.47
CA SER A 304 -9.93 33.15 14.18
C SER A 304 -9.19 32.98 15.51
N SER A 305 -8.53 34.03 16.02
CA SER A 305 -7.83 34.00 17.31
C SER A 305 -8.69 33.48 18.47
N ASP A 306 -10.01 33.67 18.37
CA ASP A 306 -10.99 33.39 19.40
C ASP A 306 -11.48 31.92 19.38
N SER A 307 -11.16 31.15 18.33
CA SER A 307 -11.53 29.73 18.19
C SER A 307 -10.44 28.76 18.66
N SER A 308 -9.34 29.28 19.22
CA SER A 308 -8.18 28.51 19.72
C SER A 308 -8.48 27.55 20.89
N SER A 309 -9.70 27.57 21.43
CA SER A 309 -10.17 26.67 22.50
C SER A 309 -10.95 25.45 22.00
N LEU A 310 -11.21 25.35 20.69
CA LEU A 310 -11.93 24.22 20.09
C LEU A 310 -10.96 23.11 19.68
N ASP A 311 -11.38 21.85 19.86
CA ASP A 311 -10.66 20.68 19.39
C ASP A 311 -10.44 20.78 17.85
N PRO A 312 -9.20 20.77 17.35
CA PRO A 312 -8.90 20.92 15.92
C PRO A 312 -9.48 19.78 15.07
N ASP A 313 -9.78 18.62 15.67
CA ASP A 313 -10.45 17.50 14.98
C ASP A 313 -11.99 17.62 15.00
N SER A 314 -12.56 18.62 15.69
CA SER A 314 -14.00 18.86 15.73
C SER A 314 -14.48 19.63 14.49
N PRO A 315 -15.61 19.22 13.86
CA PRO A 315 -16.26 19.99 12.79
C PRO A 315 -16.62 21.43 13.23
N SER A 316 -16.79 21.62 14.55
CA SER A 316 -17.09 22.92 15.16
C SER A 316 -15.95 23.92 15.05
N ALA A 317 -14.69 23.47 15.02
CA ALA A 317 -13.54 24.37 14.90
C ALA A 317 -13.51 25.05 13.52
N ALA A 318 -13.84 24.30 12.47
CA ALA A 318 -13.98 24.82 11.11
C ALA A 318 -15.24 25.70 10.91
N ALA A 319 -16.33 25.43 11.65
CA ALA A 319 -17.56 26.20 11.60
C ALA A 319 -17.45 27.61 12.25
N SER A 320 -16.36 27.89 12.95
CA SER A 320 -16.11 29.20 13.57
C SER A 320 -15.44 30.21 12.63
N ALA A 321 -15.14 29.82 11.38
CA ALA A 321 -14.71 30.77 10.37
C ALA A 321 -15.83 31.80 10.15
N ASP A 322 -15.56 33.04 10.55
CA ASP A 322 -16.49 34.15 10.45
C ASP A 322 -16.90 34.36 8.98
N LEU A 323 -18.10 33.88 8.62
CA LEU A 323 -18.65 33.97 7.27
C LEU A 323 -18.78 35.43 6.80
N SER A 324 -18.74 36.41 7.70
CA SER A 324 -18.73 37.84 7.33
C SER A 324 -17.42 38.26 6.65
N LYS A 325 -16.37 37.43 6.73
CA LYS A 325 -15.08 37.63 6.03
C LYS A 325 -15.09 37.08 4.60
N LEU A 326 -16.13 36.36 4.18
CA LEU A 326 -16.32 35.98 2.77
C LEU A 326 -16.72 37.23 1.97
N SER A 327 -15.72 38.03 1.62
CA SER A 327 -15.84 39.14 0.69
C SER A 327 -15.84 38.61 -0.75
N LEU A 328 -16.85 38.96 -1.54
CA LEU A 328 -16.85 38.74 -3.00
C LEU A 328 -15.83 39.66 -3.72
N SER A 329 -15.24 40.62 -3.01
CA SER A 329 -14.23 41.55 -3.53
C SER A 329 -12.82 41.19 -3.04
N ASP A 330 -11.97 40.84 -4.01
CA ASP A 330 -10.51 40.81 -3.97
C ASP A 330 -9.86 40.13 -2.77
N GLU A 331 -10.11 38.82 -2.58
CA GLU A 331 -9.04 37.98 -2.03
C GLU A 331 -7.89 38.03 -3.03
N ASP A 332 -6.72 38.51 -2.59
CA ASP A 332 -5.49 38.46 -3.38
C ASP A 332 -5.27 36.99 -3.81
N PRO A 333 -5.40 36.66 -5.12
CA PRO A 333 -5.25 35.28 -5.61
C PRO A 333 -3.88 34.68 -5.25
N HIS A 334 -2.91 35.54 -4.94
CA HIS A 334 -1.56 35.16 -4.54
C HIS A 334 -1.44 34.77 -3.05
N ARG A 335 -2.50 34.89 -2.23
CA ARG A 335 -2.48 34.55 -0.79
C ARG A 335 -3.45 33.45 -0.36
N SER A 336 -4.35 33.02 -1.23
CA SER A 336 -5.29 31.94 -0.91
C SER A 336 -4.55 30.60 -0.75
N SER A 337 -4.98 29.78 0.21
CA SER A 337 -4.50 28.43 0.43
C SER A 337 -5.67 27.45 0.21
N THR A 338 -5.42 26.31 -0.42
CA THR A 338 -6.45 25.29 -0.70
C THR A 338 -6.14 24.03 0.10
N GLY A 339 -7.02 23.69 1.03
CA GLY A 339 -6.97 22.44 1.78
C GLY A 339 -7.71 21.32 1.07
N PHE A 340 -7.48 20.09 1.50
CA PHE A 340 -8.15 18.89 0.98
C PHE A 340 -8.79 18.11 2.10
N ASN A 341 -9.99 17.58 1.87
CA ASN A 341 -10.62 16.61 2.76
C ASN A 341 -10.78 15.25 2.09
N GLY A 342 -11.05 14.21 2.88
CA GLY A 342 -11.28 12.87 2.36
C GLY A 342 -12.72 12.65 1.94
N ARG A 343 -13.65 13.43 2.50
CA ARG A 343 -15.11 13.21 2.48
C ARG A 343 -15.84 14.54 2.61
N LEU A 344 -17.08 14.60 2.16
CA LEU A 344 -17.90 15.81 2.20
C LEU A 344 -17.99 16.35 3.64
N ASN A 345 -17.94 17.68 3.77
CA ASN A 345 -18.09 18.40 5.04
C ASN A 345 -17.10 17.99 6.14
N LYS A 346 -15.90 17.52 5.77
CA LYS A 346 -14.80 17.27 6.70
C LYS A 346 -13.70 18.33 6.59
N VAL A 347 -12.91 18.42 7.65
CA VAL A 347 -11.79 19.36 7.78
C VAL A 347 -10.64 19.04 6.83
N ALA A 348 -9.77 20.02 6.62
CA ALA A 348 -8.58 19.85 5.80
C ALA A 348 -7.57 18.94 6.49
N ASP A 349 -6.92 18.07 5.72
CA ASP A 349 -5.85 17.18 6.17
C ASP A 349 -4.83 17.02 5.04
N THR A 350 -3.55 17.19 5.39
CA THR A 350 -2.40 17.13 4.48
C THR A 350 -2.40 15.89 3.61
N CYS A 351 -2.77 14.72 4.15
CA CYS A 351 -2.68 13.48 3.38
C CYS A 351 -3.64 13.45 2.18
N TYR A 352 -4.78 14.15 2.26
CA TYR A 352 -5.75 14.16 1.17
C TYR A 352 -5.31 15.00 -0.02
N ALA A 353 -4.35 15.92 0.16
CA ALA A 353 -3.71 16.56 -0.97
C ALA A 353 -3.05 15.50 -1.87
N TRP A 354 -2.44 14.46 -1.28
CA TRP A 354 -1.92 13.32 -2.04
C TRP A 354 -3.03 12.36 -2.50
N TRP A 355 -3.89 11.87 -1.61
CA TRP A 355 -4.90 10.88 -2.00
C TRP A 355 -5.78 11.36 -3.17
N VAL A 356 -6.11 12.66 -3.22
CA VAL A 356 -6.89 13.24 -4.32
C VAL A 356 -6.02 13.47 -5.55
N SER A 357 -4.87 14.14 -5.42
CA SER A 357 -4.01 14.44 -6.58
C SER A 357 -3.46 13.19 -7.26
N GLY A 358 -3.06 12.18 -6.49
CA GLY A 358 -2.61 10.89 -7.00
C GLY A 358 -3.68 10.16 -7.78
N THR A 359 -4.92 10.14 -7.27
CA THR A 359 -6.04 9.53 -7.98
C THR A 359 -6.32 10.23 -9.30
N LEU A 360 -6.36 11.57 -9.30
CA LEU A 360 -6.57 12.35 -10.52
C LEU A 360 -5.42 12.16 -11.51
N HIS A 361 -4.17 12.05 -11.05
CA HIS A 361 -3.03 11.80 -11.93
C HIS A 361 -3.12 10.42 -12.60
N ILE A 362 -3.49 9.36 -11.88
CA ILE A 362 -3.70 8.02 -12.47
C ILE A 362 -4.82 8.04 -13.53
N LEU A 363 -5.85 8.88 -13.33
CA LEU A 363 -6.95 9.07 -14.30
C LEU A 363 -6.61 10.03 -15.45
N GLY A 364 -5.38 10.56 -15.52
CA GLY A 364 -4.98 11.55 -16.54
C GLY A 364 -5.63 12.93 -16.36
N GLN A 365 -6.13 13.24 -15.17
CA GLN A 365 -6.86 14.47 -14.81
C GLN A 365 -6.11 15.34 -13.79
N GLY A 366 -4.78 15.18 -13.68
CA GLY A 366 -3.96 15.92 -12.71
C GLY A 366 -4.03 17.45 -12.85
N ALA A 367 -4.35 17.96 -14.04
CA ALA A 367 -4.50 19.40 -14.32
C ALA A 367 -5.72 20.04 -13.63
N LEU A 368 -6.66 19.24 -13.09
CA LEU A 368 -7.83 19.75 -12.36
C LEU A 368 -7.50 20.20 -10.93
N ILE A 369 -6.29 19.91 -10.44
CA ILE A 369 -5.80 20.38 -9.15
C ILE A 369 -5.33 21.82 -9.27
N ASP A 370 -5.84 22.69 -8.38
CA ASP A 370 -5.33 24.04 -8.23
C ASP A 370 -4.00 24.04 -7.46
N ARG A 371 -2.91 23.83 -8.20
CA ARG A 371 -1.58 23.54 -7.64
C ARG A 371 -1.04 24.63 -6.73
N ALA A 372 -1.09 25.89 -7.14
CA ALA A 372 -0.45 26.98 -6.41
C ALA A 372 -1.01 27.15 -4.98
N PRO A 373 -2.33 27.31 -4.77
CA PRO A 373 -2.89 27.40 -3.44
C PRO A 373 -2.84 26.08 -2.66
N ALA A 374 -2.89 24.91 -3.33
CA ALA A 374 -2.66 23.61 -2.67
C ALA A 374 -1.24 23.51 -2.09
N ARG A 375 -0.24 23.95 -2.88
CA ARG A 375 1.16 23.99 -2.47
C ARG A 375 1.39 24.95 -1.31
N ARG A 376 0.76 26.12 -1.31
CA ARG A 376 0.78 27.06 -0.17
C ARG A 376 0.18 26.46 1.10
N PHE A 377 -0.95 25.76 1.01
CA PHE A 377 -1.50 25.03 2.17
C PHE A 377 -0.48 24.06 2.77
N ILE A 378 0.17 23.23 1.94
CA ILE A 378 1.16 22.27 2.41
C ILE A 378 2.37 22.98 3.05
N LEU A 379 2.96 23.95 2.35
CA LEU A 379 4.24 24.56 2.74
C LEU A 379 4.12 25.63 3.85
N GLU A 380 3.02 26.38 3.89
CA GLU A 380 2.84 27.47 4.84
C GLU A 380 2.02 27.06 6.06
N LYS A 381 1.06 26.14 5.91
CA LYS A 381 0.14 25.77 7.00
C LYS A 381 0.54 24.49 7.71
N THR A 382 1.01 23.47 6.97
CA THR A 382 1.21 22.12 7.52
C THR A 382 2.68 21.73 7.71
N GLN A 383 3.60 22.49 7.11
CA GLN A 383 5.03 22.29 7.29
C GLN A 383 5.48 22.65 8.71
N HIS A 384 6.22 21.75 9.35
CA HIS A 384 6.64 21.95 10.74
C HIS A 384 8.04 22.59 10.86
N LEU A 385 8.28 23.31 11.97
CA LEU A 385 9.53 24.03 12.23
C LEU A 385 10.78 23.13 12.25
N ILE A 386 10.63 21.86 12.63
CA ILE A 386 11.74 20.88 12.68
C ILE A 386 11.92 20.10 11.36
N GLY A 387 11.06 20.35 10.37
CA GLY A 387 10.90 19.50 9.18
C GLY A 387 9.78 18.47 9.35
N GLY A 388 9.38 17.87 8.24
CA GLY A 388 8.17 17.06 8.15
C GLY A 388 6.90 17.91 8.05
N PHE A 389 5.78 17.23 7.81
CA PHE A 389 4.44 17.83 7.73
C PHE A 389 3.53 17.21 8.79
N ALA A 390 2.64 18.03 9.33
CA ALA A 390 1.59 17.62 10.25
C ALA A 390 0.30 17.25 9.50
N LYS A 391 -0.60 16.52 10.16
CA LYS A 391 -1.97 16.27 9.67
C LYS A 391 -2.73 17.56 9.37
N HIS A 392 -2.73 18.48 10.34
CA HIS A 392 -3.44 19.75 10.28
C HIS A 392 -2.49 20.90 10.66
N PRO A 393 -2.84 22.15 10.30
CA PRO A 393 -2.04 23.30 10.69
C PRO A 393 -1.84 23.41 12.20
N GLY A 394 -0.61 23.74 12.62
CA GLY A 394 -0.21 23.82 14.02
C GLY A 394 0.01 22.48 14.75
N GLY A 395 -0.26 21.34 14.11
CA GLY A 395 0.00 20.01 14.69
C GLY A 395 1.49 19.61 14.67
N PRO A 396 1.87 18.57 15.44
CA PRO A 396 3.20 17.98 15.33
C PRO A 396 3.33 17.19 14.01
N PRO A 397 4.55 17.07 13.44
CA PRO A 397 4.77 16.27 12.26
C PRO A 397 4.82 14.77 12.61
N ASP A 398 4.30 13.93 11.73
CA ASP A 398 4.38 12.48 11.83
C ASP A 398 4.86 11.86 10.52
N LEU A 399 5.38 10.63 10.57
CA LEU A 399 6.00 9.99 9.40
C LEU A 399 5.01 9.81 8.24
N TYR A 400 3.72 9.60 8.52
CA TYR A 400 2.72 9.38 7.48
C TYR A 400 2.40 10.69 6.75
N HIS A 401 1.98 11.73 7.47
CA HIS A 401 1.66 13.02 6.84
C HIS A 401 2.90 13.71 6.29
N ALA A 402 4.06 13.55 6.93
CA ALA A 402 5.32 14.06 6.41
C ALA A 402 5.66 13.43 5.05
N TYR A 403 5.49 12.12 4.89
CA TYR A 403 5.76 11.48 3.60
C TYR A 403 4.72 11.88 2.55
N LEU A 404 3.43 11.86 2.92
CA LEU A 404 2.35 12.18 1.99
C LEU A 404 2.32 13.66 1.58
N GLY A 405 2.82 14.57 2.41
CA GLY A 405 3.06 15.96 2.04
C GLY A 405 4.12 16.08 0.91
N LEU A 406 5.22 15.32 1.01
CA LEU A 406 6.23 15.27 -0.07
C LEU A 406 5.63 14.62 -1.33
N ALA A 407 4.88 13.52 -1.19
CA ALA A 407 4.21 12.84 -2.30
C ALA A 407 3.22 13.76 -3.04
N ALA A 408 2.43 14.53 -2.31
CA ALA A 408 1.48 15.50 -2.89
C ALA A 408 2.23 16.56 -3.72
N LEU A 409 3.27 17.16 -3.16
CA LEU A 409 4.08 18.17 -3.85
C LEU A 409 4.71 17.61 -5.13
N ALA A 410 5.35 16.43 -5.04
CA ALA A 410 5.99 15.78 -6.18
C ALA A 410 4.98 15.38 -7.27
N THR A 411 3.78 14.94 -6.90
CA THR A 411 2.72 14.56 -7.85
C THR A 411 2.15 15.76 -8.58
N MET A 412 1.84 16.83 -7.84
CA MET A 412 1.34 18.08 -8.45
C MET A 412 2.37 18.73 -9.37
N ALA A 413 3.67 18.43 -9.19
CA ALA A 413 4.72 18.87 -10.09
C ALA A 413 4.70 18.19 -11.47
N GLY A 414 4.30 16.91 -11.49
CA GLY A 414 4.24 16.09 -12.70
C GLY A 414 2.97 16.25 -13.53
N SER A 415 1.94 16.98 -13.08
CA SER A 415 0.65 17.08 -13.77
C SER A 415 0.67 17.83 -15.13
N GLY A 416 1.85 18.24 -15.61
CA GLY A 416 2.07 18.82 -16.93
C GLY A 416 2.58 17.85 -18.01
N SER A 417 2.67 16.56 -17.73
CA SER A 417 3.01 15.52 -18.71
C SER A 417 1.78 14.69 -19.09
N GLU A 418 1.41 14.73 -20.37
CA GLU A 418 0.65 13.64 -20.98
C GLU A 418 1.48 12.35 -20.81
N ASP A 419 0.86 11.29 -20.32
CA ASP A 419 1.44 9.94 -20.25
C ASP A 419 1.83 9.51 -21.67
N GLY A 420 3.08 9.77 -22.04
CA GLY A 420 3.71 9.25 -23.24
C GLY A 420 4.32 7.90 -22.93
N ASP A 421 3.60 6.82 -23.22
CA ASP A 421 4.26 5.66 -23.81
C ASP A 421 5.16 6.18 -24.94
N GLY A 422 6.43 5.79 -24.91
CA GLY A 422 7.52 6.51 -25.56
C GLY A 422 7.26 6.89 -27.01
N ASP A 423 7.17 8.20 -27.26
CA ASP A 423 7.74 8.79 -28.47
C ASP A 423 8.20 10.21 -28.18
N GLY A 424 9.50 10.43 -28.35
CA GLY A 424 10.27 11.55 -27.79
C GLY A 424 10.10 12.88 -28.53
N ASN A 425 8.88 13.43 -28.61
CA ASN A 425 8.72 14.80 -29.11
C ASN A 425 7.44 15.50 -28.61
N GLY A 426 7.53 16.09 -27.42
CA GLY A 426 6.47 16.93 -26.85
C GLY A 426 7.06 17.94 -25.87
N ASN A 427 6.73 19.22 -26.06
CA ASN A 427 7.30 20.36 -25.35
C ASN A 427 6.89 20.35 -23.86
N ALA A 428 7.77 19.84 -22.98
CA ALA A 428 7.54 19.68 -21.55
C ALA A 428 7.38 21.02 -20.83
N SER A 429 6.19 21.31 -20.32
CA SER A 429 5.90 22.50 -19.51
C SER A 429 5.47 22.19 -18.07
N GLY A 430 5.66 20.94 -17.60
CA GLY A 430 5.52 20.58 -16.20
C GLY A 430 6.62 21.23 -15.36
N GLN A 431 6.23 22.08 -14.40
CA GLN A 431 7.19 22.68 -13.47
C GLN A 431 7.62 21.64 -12.43
N ALA A 432 8.85 21.13 -12.55
CA ALA A 432 9.48 20.28 -11.55
C ALA A 432 9.47 20.96 -10.16
N GLU A 433 9.36 20.17 -9.09
CA GLU A 433 9.45 20.68 -7.71
C GLU A 433 10.90 20.55 -7.25
N GLU A 434 11.60 21.69 -7.16
CA GLU A 434 13.01 21.69 -6.77
C GLU A 434 13.19 21.07 -5.38
N GLY A 435 14.11 20.10 -5.29
CA GLY A 435 14.36 19.33 -4.08
C GLY A 435 13.52 18.06 -3.92
N LEU A 436 12.63 17.73 -4.87
CA LEU A 436 11.90 16.47 -4.89
C LEU A 436 12.02 15.75 -6.22
N GLY A 437 12.23 14.44 -6.15
CA GLY A 437 12.27 13.59 -7.33
C GLY A 437 10.90 13.46 -7.99
N ARG A 438 10.89 12.91 -9.21
CA ARG A 438 9.63 12.50 -9.86
C ARG A 438 8.90 11.48 -9.00
N PHE A 439 7.59 11.41 -9.15
CA PHE A 439 6.74 10.51 -8.36
C PHE A 439 5.97 9.55 -9.26
N ASP A 440 5.90 8.27 -8.88
CA ASP A 440 5.01 7.26 -9.47
C ASP A 440 3.75 7.18 -8.60
N PRO A 441 2.61 7.73 -9.09
CA PRO A 441 1.41 7.80 -8.27
C PRO A 441 0.72 6.45 -8.09
N ARG A 442 1.01 5.44 -8.93
CA ARG A 442 0.37 4.11 -8.83
C ARG A 442 0.97 3.32 -7.68
N LEU A 443 2.27 3.48 -7.43
CA LEU A 443 2.98 2.80 -6.34
C LEU A 443 3.14 3.66 -5.08
N CYS A 444 2.67 4.91 -5.09
CA CYS A 444 2.90 5.89 -4.02
C CYS A 444 4.39 5.98 -3.65
N LEU A 445 5.27 6.10 -4.66
CA LEU A 445 6.72 6.02 -4.47
C LEU A 445 7.46 6.93 -5.46
N GLY A 446 8.69 7.34 -5.15
CA GLY A 446 9.56 8.02 -6.12
C GLY A 446 9.73 7.22 -7.42
N ALA A 447 9.71 7.89 -8.56
CA ALA A 447 9.70 7.25 -9.87
C ALA A 447 10.96 6.40 -10.10
N GLU A 448 12.13 6.84 -9.62
CA GLU A 448 13.38 6.09 -9.74
C GLU A 448 13.39 4.82 -8.88
N ALA A 449 12.72 4.81 -7.72
CA ALA A 449 12.51 3.59 -6.96
C ALA A 449 11.49 2.67 -7.63
N ALA A 450 10.45 3.24 -8.27
CA ALA A 450 9.54 2.47 -9.11
C ALA A 450 10.27 1.84 -10.32
N ASP A 451 11.24 2.53 -10.92
CA ASP A 451 12.10 2.01 -11.98
C ASP A 451 12.93 0.81 -11.48
N ARG A 452 13.50 0.90 -10.27
CA ARG A 452 14.21 -0.23 -9.63
C ARG A 452 13.30 -1.43 -9.37
N ILE A 453 12.06 -1.19 -8.95
CA ILE A 453 11.03 -2.24 -8.78
C ILE A 453 10.71 -2.90 -10.13
N ARG A 454 10.49 -2.10 -11.19
CA ARG A 454 10.24 -2.62 -12.55
C ARG A 454 11.40 -3.46 -13.05
N LYS A 455 12.65 -3.01 -12.83
CA LYS A 455 13.84 -3.79 -13.17
C LYS A 455 13.93 -5.11 -12.41
N GLY A 456 13.67 -5.09 -11.11
CA GLY A 456 13.64 -6.31 -10.29
C GLY A 456 12.56 -7.28 -10.75
N ARG A 457 11.39 -6.75 -11.11
CA ARG A 457 10.27 -7.52 -11.68
C ARG A 457 10.65 -8.18 -13.01
N GLU A 458 11.26 -7.46 -13.94
CA GLU A 458 11.73 -7.99 -15.23
C GLU A 458 12.66 -9.19 -15.03
N VAL A 459 13.63 -9.07 -14.12
CA VAL A 459 14.59 -10.16 -13.80
C VAL A 459 13.86 -11.37 -13.20
N LEU A 460 12.91 -11.12 -12.31
CA LEU A 460 12.09 -12.14 -11.67
C LEU A 460 11.20 -12.89 -12.69
N LEU A 461 10.72 -12.21 -13.73
CA LEU A 461 9.94 -12.82 -14.81
C LEU A 461 10.79 -13.53 -15.86
N ALA A 462 11.98 -13.02 -16.16
CA ALA A 462 12.91 -13.65 -17.11
C ALA A 462 13.51 -14.96 -16.58
N SER A 463 13.57 -15.10 -15.25
CA SER A 463 13.95 -16.34 -14.57
C SER A 463 12.84 -17.37 -14.79
N ARG A 464 13.03 -18.30 -15.76
CA ARG A 464 12.05 -19.34 -16.13
C ARG A 464 11.49 -20.09 -14.90
N PRO A 465 10.23 -20.58 -14.96
CA PRO A 465 9.73 -21.52 -13.98
C PRO A 465 10.58 -22.80 -14.00
N LEU A 466 11.03 -23.26 -12.84
CA LEU A 466 11.62 -24.58 -12.64
C LEU A 466 10.52 -25.65 -12.81
N HIS A 467 10.03 -25.83 -14.03
CA HIS A 467 9.19 -26.96 -14.44
C HIS A 467 9.65 -27.41 -15.84
N GLU A 468 10.90 -27.84 -15.94
CA GLU A 468 11.45 -28.54 -17.12
C GLU A 468 12.77 -29.27 -16.73
N GLU A 469 12.71 -30.16 -15.74
CA GLU A 469 13.70 -31.23 -15.56
C GLU A 469 12.98 -32.58 -15.49
N GLN A 470 12.29 -32.94 -16.57
CA GLN A 470 12.09 -34.34 -16.96
C GLN A 470 12.00 -34.41 -18.49
N SER A 471 13.13 -34.57 -19.15
CA SER A 471 13.19 -35.14 -20.50
C SER A 471 14.56 -35.78 -20.71
N ALA A 472 14.51 -37.10 -20.82
CA ALA A 472 15.58 -38.07 -20.99
C ALA A 472 16.79 -37.65 -21.86
N GLY A 473 17.97 -37.98 -21.35
CA GLY A 473 19.18 -38.25 -22.13
C GLY A 473 19.92 -39.42 -21.47
N GLU A 474 19.84 -40.60 -22.08
CA GLU A 474 20.55 -41.81 -21.69
C GLU A 474 22.08 -41.60 -21.77
N VAL A 475 22.82 -41.82 -20.66
CA VAL A 475 24.14 -42.47 -20.64
C VAL A 475 24.39 -43.08 -19.24
N ASP A 476 24.40 -44.41 -19.22
CA ASP A 476 25.18 -45.41 -18.45
C ASP A 476 25.50 -45.25 -16.94
N GLU A 477 25.05 -46.30 -16.24
CA GLU A 477 25.39 -46.89 -14.94
C GLU A 477 26.69 -46.44 -14.22
N GLU A 478 26.56 -45.99 -12.96
CA GLU A 478 26.95 -46.77 -11.75
C GLU A 478 26.74 -45.96 -10.44
N GLY A 479 25.79 -46.42 -9.62
CA GLY A 479 25.89 -46.44 -8.14
C GLY A 479 25.50 -45.20 -7.32
N SER A 480 24.30 -45.20 -6.73
CA SER A 480 24.11 -45.26 -5.26
C SER A 480 22.63 -45.40 -4.87
N GLU A 481 22.35 -46.35 -3.97
CA GLU A 481 21.03 -46.64 -3.42
C GLU A 481 20.59 -45.54 -2.44
N SER A 482 19.74 -44.59 -2.85
CA SER A 482 18.97 -43.76 -1.90
C SER A 482 17.66 -43.15 -2.43
N GLU A 483 17.22 -43.44 -3.66
CA GLU A 483 16.05 -42.75 -4.27
C GLU A 483 14.73 -43.53 -4.20
N MET A 484 14.69 -44.69 -3.52
CA MET A 484 13.47 -45.52 -3.50
C MET A 484 12.48 -45.18 -2.37
N GLU A 485 12.86 -44.36 -1.39
CA GLU A 485 11.99 -44.02 -0.24
C GLU A 485 11.14 -42.74 -0.45
N ASP A 486 11.55 -41.79 -1.30
CA ASP A 486 10.84 -40.51 -1.46
C ASP A 486 9.58 -40.57 -2.36
N SER A 487 9.51 -41.54 -3.29
CA SER A 487 8.35 -41.72 -4.18
C SER A 487 7.09 -42.16 -3.42
N ASP A 488 7.25 -42.95 -2.36
CA ASP A 488 6.12 -43.49 -1.60
C ASP A 488 5.60 -42.49 -0.55
N ILE A 489 6.47 -41.60 -0.06
CA ILE A 489 6.09 -40.46 0.81
C ILE A 489 5.26 -39.43 0.03
N LEU A 490 5.60 -39.13 -1.22
CA LEU A 490 4.85 -38.20 -2.08
C LEU A 490 3.48 -38.75 -2.51
N LYS A 491 3.32 -40.07 -2.60
CA LYS A 491 1.99 -40.69 -2.82
C LYS A 491 1.11 -40.68 -1.57
N ALA A 492 1.71 -40.67 -0.37
CA ALA A 492 0.99 -40.56 0.89
C ALA A 492 0.47 -39.14 1.19
N LEU A 493 1.02 -38.11 0.54
CA LEU A 493 0.62 -36.69 0.69
C LEU A 493 -0.50 -36.23 -0.26
N LYS A 494 -1.29 -37.16 -0.82
CA LYS A 494 -2.45 -36.81 -1.63
C LYS A 494 -3.60 -36.38 -0.71
N ARG A 495 -3.68 -35.07 -0.46
CA ARG A 495 -4.74 -34.39 0.31
C ARG A 495 -6.14 -34.89 -0.11
N ASP A 496 -6.88 -35.42 0.87
CA ASP A 496 -8.27 -35.82 0.69
C ASP A 496 -9.20 -34.60 0.84
N TRP A 497 -9.51 -33.97 -0.29
CA TRP A 497 -10.39 -32.80 -0.36
C TRP A 497 -11.82 -33.08 0.14
N ASP A 498 -12.25 -34.35 0.17
CA ASP A 498 -13.56 -34.73 0.71
C ASP A 498 -13.55 -34.73 2.25
N GLU A 499 -12.40 -35.04 2.87
CA GLU A 499 -12.23 -34.97 4.32
C GLU A 499 -12.14 -33.52 4.81
N GLU A 500 -11.39 -32.66 4.11
CA GLU A 500 -11.30 -31.22 4.38
C GLU A 500 -12.69 -30.55 4.27
N SER A 501 -13.48 -30.95 3.26
CA SER A 501 -14.86 -30.48 3.09
C SER A 501 -15.79 -30.91 4.24
N ARG A 502 -15.63 -32.14 4.76
CA ARG A 502 -16.40 -32.63 5.92
C ARG A 502 -16.01 -31.92 7.22
N LEU A 503 -14.72 -31.62 7.41
CA LEU A 503 -14.20 -30.86 8.54
C LEU A 503 -14.71 -29.42 8.54
N MET A 504 -14.72 -28.77 7.36
CA MET A 504 -15.30 -27.44 7.19
C MET A 504 -16.79 -27.41 7.55
N GLU A 505 -17.55 -28.44 7.18
CA GLU A 505 -18.97 -28.54 7.52
C GLU A 505 -19.22 -28.87 9.00
N ALA A 506 -18.24 -29.49 9.67
CA ALA A 506 -18.24 -29.67 11.13
C ALA A 506 -17.93 -28.35 11.86
N CYS A 507 -16.95 -27.58 11.40
CA CYS A 507 -16.62 -26.24 11.93
C CYS A 507 -17.79 -25.26 11.79
N LYS A 508 -18.46 -25.23 10.64
CA LYS A 508 -19.69 -24.43 10.45
C LYS A 508 -20.80 -24.80 11.44
N ARG A 509 -20.98 -26.09 11.73
CA ARG A 509 -21.95 -26.57 12.73
C ARG A 509 -21.55 -26.15 14.14
N LYS A 510 -20.26 -26.22 14.47
CA LYS A 510 -19.71 -25.78 15.76
C LYS A 510 -19.88 -24.27 15.97
N TRP A 511 -19.57 -23.45 14.96
CA TRP A 511 -19.76 -22.00 15.00
C TRP A 511 -21.22 -21.60 15.23
N ARG A 512 -22.16 -22.28 14.57
CA ARG A 512 -23.61 -22.12 14.81
C ARG A 512 -24.01 -22.47 16.24
N ALA A 513 -23.44 -23.54 16.81
CA ALA A 513 -23.71 -23.98 18.17
C ALA A 513 -23.12 -23.04 19.24
N GLU A 514 -21.99 -22.39 18.96
CA GLU A 514 -21.32 -21.44 19.85
C GLU A 514 -21.86 -20.01 19.76
N GLY A 515 -22.89 -19.76 18.95
CA GLY A 515 -23.42 -18.40 18.73
C GLY A 515 -22.46 -17.45 18.01
N LYS A 516 -21.32 -17.96 17.54
CA LYS A 516 -20.37 -17.27 16.66
C LYS A 516 -20.88 -17.42 15.23
N ASN A 517 -22.00 -16.77 14.94
CA ASN A 517 -22.55 -16.78 13.59
C ASN A 517 -21.69 -15.85 12.72
N PRO A 518 -21.27 -16.26 11.51
CA PRO A 518 -20.64 -15.34 10.56
C PRO A 518 -21.55 -14.13 10.41
N VAL A 519 -20.97 -12.93 10.53
CA VAL A 519 -21.61 -11.61 10.75
C VAL A 519 -22.67 -11.23 9.69
N PHE A 520 -22.90 -12.07 8.69
CA PHE A 520 -23.76 -11.85 7.54
C PHE A 520 -25.28 -12.00 7.80
N GLU A 521 -25.75 -12.65 8.87
CA GLU A 521 -27.21 -12.71 9.13
C GLU A 521 -27.78 -11.49 9.88
N MET A 522 -26.95 -10.60 10.42
CA MET A 522 -27.47 -9.38 11.05
C MET A 522 -28.03 -8.40 10.00
N ASP A 523 -27.35 -8.27 8.86
CA ASP A 523 -27.84 -7.48 7.72
C ASP A 523 -29.03 -8.14 7.03
N ARG A 524 -29.05 -9.48 6.95
CA ARG A 524 -30.19 -10.22 6.39
C ARG A 524 -31.44 -10.15 7.28
N MET A 525 -31.29 -10.24 8.61
CA MET A 525 -32.41 -10.05 9.56
C MET A 525 -32.94 -8.61 9.60
N LEU A 526 -32.11 -7.61 9.30
CA LEU A 526 -32.52 -6.21 9.19
C LEU A 526 -33.21 -5.90 7.85
N ILE A 527 -32.83 -6.60 6.78
CA ILE A 527 -33.43 -6.49 5.44
C ILE A 527 -34.76 -7.27 5.35
N GLU A 528 -34.88 -8.43 5.98
CA GLU A 528 -36.09 -9.28 5.91
C GLU A 528 -37.22 -8.85 6.88
N ARG A 529 -37.00 -7.86 7.76
CA ARG A 529 -38.01 -7.35 8.72
C ARG A 529 -38.76 -6.08 8.31
N ARG A 530 -38.68 -5.64 7.06
CA ARG A 530 -39.56 -4.59 6.53
C ARG A 530 -40.43 -5.13 5.41
N TRP A 531 -41.57 -5.71 5.77
CA TRP A 531 -42.91 -5.52 5.17
C TRP A 531 -43.89 -6.61 5.61
N ASN A 532 -44.77 -6.29 6.56
CA ASN A 532 -46.23 -6.35 6.38
C ASN A 532 -46.91 -5.62 7.57
N PRO A 533 -48.07 -4.98 7.35
CA PRO A 533 -48.58 -3.85 8.14
C PRO A 533 -48.91 -4.14 9.60
#